data_AF-A0A9D8S9U7-F1
#
_entry.id   AF-A0A9D8S9U7-F1
#
_cell.length_a   1.000
_cell.length_b   1.000
_cell.length_c   1.000
_cell.angle_alpha   90.00
_cell.angle_beta   90.00
_cell.angle_gamma   90.00
#
_symmetry.space_group_name_H-M   'P 1'
#
loop_
_entity.id
_entity.type
_entity.pdbx_description
1 polymer ?
#
loop_
_entity_poly.entity_id
_entity_poly.type
_entity_poly.pdbx_seq_one_letter_code
_entity_poly.pdbx_strand_id
1 'polypeptide(L)'
;MSEVSIEVEGRSVDEAIQKGLSELNLTLDQVSIDIVKETKGIFGIGRSATVRITKKDSPARDAESFLNGLFERMDITATASAEETEENISVNITGDSTGVLIGRR
;
A
#
# COMPACT_ATOMS: atom_id res chain seq x y z
N MET A 1 -9.69 -1.47 -13.91
CA MET A 1 -9.20 -2.20 -12.73
C MET A 1 -10.17 -1.93 -11.61
N SER A 2 -10.53 -2.94 -10.81
CA SER A 2 -11.53 -2.80 -9.75
C SER A 2 -10.91 -2.12 -8.53
N GLU A 3 -11.48 -0.99 -8.09
CA GLU A 3 -11.18 -0.41 -6.79
C GLU A 3 -11.45 -1.46 -5.70
N VAL A 4 -10.39 -2.00 -5.11
CA VAL A 4 -10.51 -2.90 -3.96
C VAL A 4 -10.75 -2.02 -2.74
N SER A 5 -12.00 -1.96 -2.30
CA SER A 5 -12.39 -1.30 -1.06
C SER A 5 -13.10 -2.27 -0.13
N ILE A 6 -12.82 -2.14 1.17
CA ILE A 6 -13.49 -2.89 2.23
C ILE A 6 -14.07 -1.93 3.27
N GLU A 7 -15.18 -2.29 3.87
CA GLU A 7 -15.74 -1.56 5.02
C GLU A 7 -15.55 -2.37 6.28
N VAL A 8 -14.97 -1.75 7.29
CA VAL A 8 -14.60 -2.40 8.55
C VAL A 8 -15.20 -1.62 9.72
N GLU A 9 -15.83 -2.34 10.64
CA GLU A 9 -16.38 -1.79 11.88
C GLU A 9 -15.45 -2.07 13.08
N GLY A 10 -15.26 -1.06 13.92
CA GLY A 10 -14.51 -1.15 15.18
C GLY A 10 -15.18 -0.36 16.30
N ARG A 11 -14.71 -0.55 17.54
CA ARG A 11 -15.20 0.23 18.70
C ARG A 11 -14.64 1.65 18.70
N SER A 12 -13.62 1.92 17.89
CA SER A 12 -13.09 3.25 17.57
C SER A 12 -12.63 3.29 16.11
N VAL A 13 -12.40 4.50 15.58
CA VAL A 13 -11.83 4.71 14.25
C VAL A 13 -10.49 3.98 14.12
N ASP A 14 -9.61 4.13 15.11
CA ASP A 14 -8.28 3.49 15.10
C ASP A 14 -8.38 1.96 15.07
N GLU A 15 -9.30 1.36 15.82
CA GLU A 15 -9.49 -0.10 15.82
C GLU A 15 -9.97 -0.59 14.45
N ALA A 16 -10.90 0.14 13.83
CA ALA A 16 -11.42 -0.19 12.52
C ALA A 16 -10.34 -0.09 11.42
N ILE A 17 -9.48 0.95 11.50
CA ILE A 17 -8.33 1.12 10.60
C ILE A 17 -7.35 -0.04 10.75
N GLN A 18 -6.92 -0.36 11.97
CA GLN A 18 -5.94 -1.41 12.23
C GLN A 18 -6.43 -2.78 11.74
N LYS A 19 -7.72 -3.09 11.96
CA LYS A 19 -8.32 -4.32 11.44
C LYS A 19 -8.29 -4.39 9.92
N GLY A 20 -8.71 -3.32 9.24
CA GLY A 20 -8.75 -3.34 7.78
C GLY A 20 -7.36 -3.34 7.13
N LEU A 21 -6.37 -2.65 7.72
CA LEU A 21 -4.96 -2.75 7.26
C LEU A 21 -4.42 -4.18 7.38
N SER A 22 -4.72 -4.84 8.51
CA SER A 22 -4.29 -6.22 8.76
C SER A 22 -4.96 -7.20 7.80
N GLU A 23 -6.24 -6.96 7.46
CA GLU A 23 -7.00 -7.81 6.53
C GLU A 23 -6.51 -7.68 5.09
N LEU A 24 -6.15 -6.47 4.66
CA LEU A 24 -5.57 -6.24 3.33
C LEU A 24 -4.07 -6.55 3.25
N ASN A 25 -3.41 -6.74 4.40
CA ASN A 25 -1.95 -6.85 4.51
C ASN A 25 -1.23 -5.67 3.80
N LEU A 26 -1.78 -4.46 3.99
CA LEU A 26 -1.28 -3.21 3.43
C LEU A 26 -0.94 -2.23 4.55
N THR A 27 -0.09 -1.25 4.22
CA THR A 27 0.29 -0.17 5.13
C THR A 27 -0.57 1.09 4.92
N LEU A 28 -0.59 2.00 5.90
CA LEU A 28 -1.37 3.24 5.86
C LEU A 28 -1.12 4.11 4.63
N ASP A 29 0.11 4.09 4.11
CA ASP A 29 0.49 4.86 2.94
C ASP A 29 -0.06 4.26 1.64
N GLN A 30 -0.38 2.95 1.62
CA GLN A 30 -0.90 2.21 0.47
C GLN A 30 -2.44 2.26 0.34
N VAL A 31 -3.13 2.86 1.32
CA VAL A 31 -4.59 2.91 1.34
C VAL A 31 -5.11 4.34 1.53
N SER A 32 -6.34 4.57 1.07
CA SER A 32 -7.17 5.71 1.43
C SER A 32 -8.18 5.27 2.48
N ILE A 33 -8.43 6.10 3.48
CA ILE A 33 -9.32 5.79 4.61
C ILE A 33 -10.40 6.85 4.67
N ASP A 34 -11.65 6.42 4.53
CA ASP A 34 -12.83 7.26 4.67
C ASP A 34 -13.64 6.83 5.90
N ILE A 35 -13.99 7.77 6.77
CA ILE A 35 -14.86 7.47 7.92
C ILE A 35 -16.31 7.51 7.45
N VAL A 36 -16.92 6.33 7.30
CA VAL A 36 -18.31 6.18 6.81
C VAL A 36 -19.30 6.53 7.90
N LYS A 37 -19.03 6.09 9.14
CA LYS A 37 -19.91 6.31 10.28
C LYS A 37 -19.11 6.42 11.56
N GLU A 38 -19.43 7.43 12.37
CA GLU A 38 -18.91 7.57 13.72
C GLU A 38 -20.08 7.74 14.69
N THR A 39 -20.25 6.78 15.59
CA THR A 39 -21.25 6.86 16.67
C THR A 39 -20.55 7.24 17.96
N LYS A 40 -20.84 8.44 18.46
CA LYS A 40 -20.34 8.90 19.77
C LYS A 40 -21.25 8.36 20.86
N GLY A 41 -20.77 7.34 21.56
CA GLY A 41 -21.42 6.79 22.75
C GLY A 41 -21.38 7.75 23.94
N ILE A 42 -22.22 7.51 24.93
CA ILE A 42 -22.27 8.28 26.17
C ILE A 42 -21.37 7.57 27.19
N PHE A 43 -20.42 8.28 27.81
CA PHE A 43 -19.45 7.71 28.79
C PHE A 43 -18.66 6.48 28.28
N GLY A 44 -18.30 6.43 26.99
CA GLY A 44 -17.45 5.38 26.42
C GLY A 44 -18.18 4.05 26.13
N ILE A 45 -19.48 3.96 26.42
CA ILE A 45 -20.32 2.80 26.11
C ILE A 45 -21.10 3.09 24.82
N GLY A 46 -21.06 2.15 23.87
CA GLY A 46 -21.78 2.27 22.59
C GLY A 46 -21.09 3.11 21.52
N ARG A 47 -19.78 3.40 21.66
CA ARG A 47 -19.00 3.96 20.55
C ARG A 47 -18.71 2.88 19.51
N SER A 48 -18.99 3.20 18.26
CA SER A 48 -18.56 2.40 17.11
C SER A 48 -18.18 3.32 15.97
N ALA A 49 -17.25 2.87 15.14
CA ALA A 49 -16.85 3.55 13.93
C ALA A 49 -16.76 2.54 12.79
N THR A 50 -17.26 2.95 11.63
CA THR A 50 -17.11 2.22 10.37
C THR A 50 -16.21 3.04 9.47
N VAL A 51 -15.13 2.43 9.00
CA VAL A 51 -14.21 3.03 8.04
C VAL A 51 -14.23 2.24 6.75
N ARG A 52 -14.13 2.93 5.63
CA ARG A 52 -13.89 2.34 4.31
C ARG A 52 -12.41 2.48 4.00
N ILE A 53 -11.76 1.38 3.70
CA ILE A 53 -10.35 1.34 3.31
C ILE A 53 -10.29 0.95 1.83
N THR A 54 -9.72 1.84 1.03
CA THR A 54 -9.56 1.64 -0.41
C THR A 54 -8.08 1.52 -0.73
N LYS A 55 -7.66 0.45 -1.43
CA LYS A 55 -6.27 0.36 -1.92
C LYS A 55 -6.02 1.52 -2.88
N LYS A 56 -4.95 2.30 -2.64
CA LYS A 56 -4.51 3.30 -3.61
C LYS A 56 -3.96 2.58 -4.83
N ASP A 57 -4.51 2.88 -5.99
CA ASP A 57 -3.97 2.41 -7.26
C ASP A 57 -2.74 3.28 -7.58
N SER A 58 -1.56 2.69 -7.59
CA SER A 58 -0.32 3.37 -7.99
C SER A 58 0.54 2.39 -8.76
N PRO A 59 0.41 2.40 -10.10
CA PRO A 59 1.22 1.56 -10.98
C PRO A 59 2.72 1.70 -10.73
N ALA A 60 3.21 2.91 -10.41
CA ALA A 60 4.60 3.15 -10.05
C ALA A 60 4.99 2.38 -8.77
N ARG A 61 4.21 2.48 -7.70
CA ARG A 61 4.51 1.76 -6.44
C ARG A 61 4.42 0.24 -6.60
N ASP A 62 3.47 -0.24 -7.39
CA ASP A 62 3.36 -1.67 -7.69
C ASP A 62 4.61 -2.16 -8.46
N ALA A 63 5.10 -1.39 -9.43
CA ALA A 63 6.34 -1.68 -10.16
C ALA A 63 7.58 -1.66 -9.24
N GLU A 64 7.69 -0.65 -8.37
CA GLU A 64 8.77 -0.53 -7.39
C GLU A 64 8.81 -1.73 -6.43
N SER A 65 7.66 -2.06 -5.84
CA SER A 65 7.52 -3.17 -4.89
C SER A 65 7.85 -4.51 -5.54
N PHE A 66 7.40 -4.71 -6.78
CA PHE A 66 7.69 -5.92 -7.55
C PHE A 66 9.20 -6.08 -7.80
N LEU A 67 9.87 -5.03 -8.29
CA LEU A 67 11.30 -5.09 -8.63
C LEU A 67 12.17 -5.27 -7.38
N ASN A 68 11.88 -4.56 -6.29
CA ASN A 68 12.61 -4.72 -5.04
C ASN A 68 12.46 -6.14 -4.48
N GLY A 69 11.25 -6.69 -4.48
CA GLY A 69 11.02 -8.07 -4.06
C GLY A 69 11.64 -9.11 -5.01
N LEU A 70 11.82 -8.78 -6.29
CA LEU A 70 12.54 -9.63 -7.24
C LEU A 70 14.05 -9.64 -6.95
N PHE A 71 14.66 -8.47 -6.73
CA PHE A 71 16.09 -8.36 -6.43
C PHE A 71 16.45 -9.12 -5.15
N GLU A 72 15.63 -9.01 -4.10
CA GLU A 72 15.80 -9.75 -2.85
C GLU A 72 15.80 -11.27 -3.08
N ARG A 73 14.85 -11.80 -3.85
CA ARG A 73 14.77 -13.25 -4.16
C ARG A 73 15.92 -13.74 -5.03
N MET A 74 16.53 -12.85 -5.80
CA MET A 74 17.69 -13.14 -6.64
C MET A 74 19.02 -12.95 -5.90
N ASP A 75 19.00 -12.51 -4.64
CA ASP A 75 20.19 -12.14 -3.86
C ASP A 75 21.04 -11.05 -4.57
N ILE A 76 20.37 -10.11 -5.23
CA ILE A 76 20.99 -8.97 -5.92
C ILE A 76 20.90 -7.74 -5.03
N THR A 77 22.04 -7.14 -4.71
CA THR A 77 22.11 -5.83 -4.03
C THR A 77 21.75 -4.71 -5.00
N ALA A 78 20.45 -4.49 -5.21
CA ALA A 78 19.90 -3.39 -5.98
C ALA A 78 18.56 -2.91 -5.39
N THR A 79 18.25 -1.64 -5.64
CA THR A 79 17.00 -0.99 -5.25
C THR A 79 16.39 -0.29 -6.44
N ALA A 80 15.09 -0.52 -6.68
CA ALA A 80 14.26 0.24 -7.60
C ALA A 80 13.53 1.36 -6.86
N SER A 81 13.36 2.49 -7.53
CA SER A 81 12.51 3.61 -7.14
C SER A 81 11.70 4.02 -8.35
N ALA A 82 10.37 4.03 -8.24
CA ALA A 82 9.49 4.36 -9.34
C ALA A 82 8.75 5.67 -9.10
N GLU A 83 8.73 6.51 -10.13
CA GLU A 83 8.00 7.77 -10.14
C GLU A 83 7.06 7.80 -11.34
N GLU A 84 5.81 8.18 -11.08
CA GLU A 84 4.81 8.34 -12.13
C GLU A 84 4.86 9.77 -12.66
N THR A 85 5.08 9.91 -13.97
CA THR A 85 4.91 11.18 -14.69
C THR A 85 3.58 11.15 -15.47
N GLU A 86 3.18 12.27 -16.06
CA GLU A 86 1.91 12.34 -16.81
C GLU A 86 1.80 11.33 -17.97
N GLU A 87 2.92 10.89 -18.53
CA GLU A 87 2.95 10.02 -19.71
C GLU A 87 3.56 8.63 -19.44
N ASN A 88 4.42 8.50 -18.43
CA ASN A 88 5.23 7.30 -18.23
C ASN A 88 5.46 7.01 -16.75
N ILE A 89 5.83 5.76 -16.44
CA ILE A 89 6.42 5.41 -15.15
C ILE A 89 7.93 5.36 -15.35
N SER A 90 8.66 6.25 -14.67
CA SER A 90 10.11 6.27 -14.65
C SER A 90 10.59 5.40 -13.49
N VAL A 91 11.37 4.36 -13.77
CA VAL A 91 11.94 3.48 -12.74
C VAL A 91 13.45 3.62 -12.74
N ASN A 92 13.99 4.10 -11.63
CA ASN A 92 15.42 4.19 -11.38
C ASN A 92 15.89 2.99 -10.58
N ILE A 93 16.88 2.27 -11.10
CA ILE A 93 17.48 1.11 -10.42
C ILE A 93 18.93 1.46 -10.07
N THR A 94 19.27 1.36 -8.79
CA THR A 94 20.61 1.62 -8.27
C THR A 94 21.11 0.38 -7.55
N GLY A 95 22.36 -0.03 -7.80
CA GLY A 95 22.93 -1.20 -7.13
C GLY A 95 24.32 -1.57 -7.62
N ASP A 96 25.04 -2.33 -6.79
CA ASP A 96 26.44 -2.71 -7.00
C ASP A 96 26.59 -3.78 -8.10
N SER A 97 25.53 -4.55 -8.36
CA SER A 97 25.49 -5.65 -9.35
C SER A 97 24.62 -5.34 -10.57
N THR A 98 24.51 -4.07 -10.95
CA THR A 98 23.72 -3.61 -12.11
C THR A 98 24.15 -4.25 -13.45
N GLY A 99 25.40 -4.72 -13.57
CA GLY A 99 25.87 -5.43 -14.78
C GLY A 99 25.13 -6.75 -15.07
N VAL A 100 24.62 -7.44 -14.05
CA VAL A 100 23.81 -8.66 -14.21
C VAL A 100 22.40 -8.32 -14.67
N LEU A 101 21.86 -7.18 -14.22
CA LEU A 101 20.53 -6.69 -14.58
C LEU A 101 20.42 -6.25 -16.04
N ILE A 102 21.52 -5.78 -16.64
CA ILE A 102 21.56 -5.35 -18.04
C ILE A 102 21.59 -6.55 -19.01
N GLY A 103 22.12 -7.71 -18.57
CA GLY A 103 22.28 -8.89 -19.42
C GLY A 103 23.25 -8.70 -20.60
N ARG A 104 23.36 -9.69 -21.48
CA ARG A 104 24.07 -9.61 -22.77
C ARG A 104 23.08 -9.61 -23.93
N ARG A 105 23.48 -8.93 -25.01
CA ARG A 105 22.74 -8.80 -26.28
C ARG A 105 22.95 -10.01 -27.16
#